data_AF-A0A7J4UMS7-F1
#
_entry.id   AF-A0A7J4UMS7-F1
#
_cell.length_a   1.000
_cell.length_b   1.000
_cell.length_c   1.000
_cell.angle_alpha   90.00
_cell.angle_beta   90.00
_cell.angle_gamma   90.00
#
_symmetry.space_group_name_H-M   'P 1'
#
loop_
_entity.id
_entity.type
_entity.pdbx_description
1 polymer ?
#
loop_
_entity_poly.entity_id
_entity_poly.type
_entity_poly.pdbx_seq_one_letter_code
_entity_poly.pdbx_strand_id
1 'polypeptide(L)'
;MPDILYKAILKQHETYDKGNSDLTVTELIKPPWQAALQRKHHDEVTEDADSRIWSLFGSAIHSFIENSSDDQGTAETRYFIKRMGKTISGQIDYKEYRNIGDDLWHTIYDWKVTSAWSALNNPKGKQEWHDQLNLLKLLHDNQQNPMKMLTVARRITDLVVVAFYRDWSLN
;
A
#
# COMPACT_ATOMS: atom_id res chain seq x y z
N MET A 1 -13.90 19.86 -14.26
CA MET A 1 -12.44 19.79 -13.98
C MET A 1 -11.64 20.12 -15.24
N PRO A 2 -10.47 20.77 -15.14
CA PRO A 2 -9.56 21.00 -16.29
C PRO A 2 -9.15 19.70 -17.01
N ASP A 3 -9.12 19.70 -18.35
CA ASP A 3 -8.79 18.53 -19.19
C ASP A 3 -7.45 17.86 -18.86
N ILE A 4 -6.45 18.65 -18.45
CA ILE A 4 -5.13 18.12 -18.10
C ILE A 4 -5.18 17.21 -16.86
N LEU A 5 -6.04 17.55 -15.89
CA LEU A 5 -6.24 16.73 -14.69
C LEU A 5 -7.02 15.46 -15.02
N TYR A 6 -8.02 15.54 -15.90
CA TYR A 6 -8.72 14.37 -16.40
C TYR A 6 -7.76 13.36 -17.04
N LYS A 7 -6.89 13.83 -17.94
CA LYS A 7 -5.86 12.99 -18.59
C LYS A 7 -4.88 12.38 -17.58
N ALA A 8 -4.47 13.14 -16.56
CA ALA A 8 -3.60 12.63 -15.51
C ALA A 8 -4.24 11.48 -14.72
N ILE A 9 -5.53 11.58 -14.40
CA ILE A 9 -6.30 10.53 -13.72
C ILE A 9 -6.39 9.27 -14.59
N LEU A 10 -6.70 9.40 -15.88
CA LEU A 10 -6.75 8.26 -16.80
C LEU A 10 -5.39 7.54 -16.89
N LYS A 11 -4.31 8.31 -17.05
CA LYS A 11 -2.96 7.75 -17.13
C LYS A 11 -2.55 7.02 -15.86
N GLN A 12 -2.88 7.56 -14.69
CA GLN A 12 -2.60 6.92 -13.39
C GLN A 12 -3.29 5.55 -13.29
N HIS A 13 -4.51 5.43 -13.80
CA HIS A 13 -5.24 4.17 -13.80
C HIS A 13 -4.60 3.12 -14.72
N GLU A 14 -4.14 3.54 -15.89
CA GLU A 14 -3.45 2.65 -16.86
C GLU A 14 -2.11 2.13 -16.33
N THR A 15 -1.42 2.89 -15.48
CA THR A 15 -0.12 2.51 -14.92
C THR A 15 -0.20 1.51 -13.76
N TYR A 16 -1.41 1.18 -13.28
CA TYR A 16 -1.57 0.22 -12.18
C TYR A 16 -1.27 -1.20 -12.65
N ASP A 17 -0.25 -1.82 -12.06
CA ASP A 17 0.10 -3.23 -12.28
C ASP A 17 0.07 -4.01 -10.95
N LYS A 18 -0.72 -5.09 -10.90
CA LYS A 18 -0.76 -6.01 -9.77
C LYS A 18 0.34 -7.09 -9.83
N GLY A 19 1.20 -7.03 -10.84
CA GLY A 19 2.18 -8.04 -11.19
C GLY A 19 1.52 -9.37 -11.57
N ASN A 20 2.34 -10.42 -11.66
CA ASN A 20 1.86 -11.78 -11.95
C ASN A 20 1.23 -12.44 -10.70
N SER A 21 0.12 -11.89 -10.22
CA SER A 21 -0.59 -12.37 -9.03
C SER A 21 -2.09 -12.57 -9.28
N ASP A 22 -2.66 -13.58 -8.61
CA ASP A 22 -4.10 -13.84 -8.61
C ASP A 22 -4.85 -12.84 -7.72
N LEU A 23 -4.24 -12.44 -6.61
CA LEU A 23 -4.82 -11.60 -5.56
C LEU A 23 -3.76 -10.64 -5.00
N THR A 24 -4.13 -9.39 -4.73
CA THR A 24 -3.30 -8.49 -3.91
C THR A 24 -3.67 -8.57 -2.43
N VAL A 25 -2.78 -8.12 -1.54
CA VAL A 25 -3.07 -7.93 -0.11
C VAL A 25 -4.28 -7.03 0.09
N THR A 26 -4.36 -5.92 -0.66
CA THR A 26 -5.48 -4.97 -0.58
C THR A 26 -6.80 -5.57 -1.05
N GLU A 27 -6.78 -6.53 -1.97
CA GLU A 27 -7.97 -7.30 -2.33
C GLU A 27 -8.34 -8.35 -1.29
N LEU A 28 -7.34 -8.95 -0.63
CA LEU A 28 -7.53 -10.02 0.35
C LEU A 28 -8.20 -9.52 1.64
N ILE A 29 -7.87 -8.29 2.07
CA ILE A 29 -8.45 -7.68 3.28
C ILE A 29 -9.89 -7.18 3.07
N LYS A 30 -10.32 -6.98 1.82
CA LYS A 30 -11.68 -6.53 1.53
C LYS A 30 -12.70 -7.62 1.85
N PRO A 31 -13.95 -7.25 2.19
CA PRO A 31 -15.06 -8.21 2.26
C PRO A 31 -15.14 -9.08 0.99
N PRO A 32 -15.22 -10.42 1.10
CA PRO A 32 -15.17 -11.31 -0.05
C PRO A 32 -16.23 -11.02 -1.12
N TRP A 33 -17.45 -10.69 -0.70
CA TRP A 33 -18.54 -10.32 -1.60
C TRP A 33 -18.25 -9.03 -2.36
N GLN A 34 -17.68 -8.03 -1.70
CA GLN A 34 -17.30 -6.77 -2.35
C GLN A 34 -16.21 -7.02 -3.39
N ALA A 35 -15.17 -7.78 -3.05
CA ALA A 35 -14.10 -8.11 -3.99
C ALA A 35 -14.62 -8.93 -5.18
N ALA A 36 -15.50 -9.90 -4.94
CA ALA A 36 -16.10 -10.72 -5.99
C ALA A 36 -16.97 -9.89 -6.95
N LEU A 37 -17.81 -9.01 -6.41
CA LEU A 37 -18.66 -8.12 -7.22
C LEU A 37 -17.84 -7.12 -8.02
N GLN A 38 -16.84 -6.49 -7.40
CA GLN A 38 -15.93 -5.56 -8.09
C GLN A 38 -15.21 -6.23 -9.27
N ARG A 39 -14.81 -7.50 -9.13
CA ARG A 39 -14.20 -8.26 -10.24
C ARG A 39 -15.20 -8.63 -11.32
N LYS A 40 -16.39 -9.11 -10.92
CA LYS A 40 -17.42 -9.57 -11.86
C LYS A 40 -17.94 -8.43 -12.74
N HIS A 41 -18.11 -7.26 -12.16
CA HIS A 41 -18.71 -6.09 -12.81
C HIS A 41 -17.68 -5.02 -13.16
N HIS A 42 -16.39 -5.38 -13.23
CA HIS A 42 -15.30 -4.42 -13.47
C HIS A 42 -15.56 -3.52 -14.68
N ASP A 43 -16.05 -4.10 -15.78
CA ASP A 43 -16.29 -3.39 -17.04
C ASP A 43 -17.61 -2.60 -17.04
N GLU A 44 -18.46 -2.79 -16.03
CA GLU A 44 -19.72 -2.06 -15.83
C GLU A 44 -19.55 -0.87 -14.86
N VAL A 45 -18.46 -0.84 -14.08
CA VAL A 45 -18.21 0.22 -13.10
C VAL A 45 -17.82 1.50 -13.82
N THR A 46 -18.66 2.51 -13.66
CA THR A 46 -18.37 3.89 -14.06
C THR A 46 -18.17 4.74 -12.80
N GLU A 47 -17.15 5.59 -12.80
CA GLU A 47 -16.85 6.49 -11.68
C GLU A 47 -16.55 7.89 -12.20
N ASP A 48 -17.04 8.90 -11.47
CA ASP A 48 -16.73 10.29 -11.76
C ASP A 48 -15.25 10.57 -11.57
N ALA A 49 -14.63 11.22 -12.56
CA ALA A 49 -13.20 11.54 -12.50
C ALA A 49 -12.86 12.44 -11.29
N ASP A 50 -13.78 13.33 -10.89
CA ASP A 50 -13.60 14.19 -9.72
C ASP A 50 -13.45 13.37 -8.42
N SER A 51 -14.10 12.21 -8.33
CA SER A 51 -13.97 11.29 -7.19
C SER A 51 -12.58 10.64 -7.13
N ARG A 52 -11.86 10.57 -8.26
CA ARG A 52 -10.52 9.97 -8.38
C ARG A 52 -9.36 10.93 -8.15
N ILE A 53 -9.64 12.23 -8.00
CA ILE A 53 -8.60 13.23 -7.68
C ILE A 53 -7.79 12.80 -6.45
N TRP A 54 -8.45 12.23 -5.44
CA TRP A 54 -7.76 11.76 -4.23
C TRP A 54 -6.89 10.52 -4.44
N SER A 55 -7.29 9.64 -5.36
CA SER A 55 -6.45 8.51 -5.77
C SER A 55 -5.20 9.02 -6.50
N LEU A 56 -5.34 10.04 -7.35
CA LEU A 56 -4.20 10.70 -8.00
C LEU A 56 -3.25 11.34 -6.98
N PHE A 57 -3.77 12.05 -5.98
CA PHE A 57 -2.96 12.61 -4.90
C PHE A 57 -2.22 11.53 -4.09
N GLY A 58 -2.90 10.43 -3.78
CA GLY A 58 -2.28 9.27 -3.16
C GLY A 58 -1.11 8.76 -3.98
N SER A 59 -1.34 8.42 -5.25
CA SER A 59 -0.28 7.95 -6.15
C SER A 59 0.86 8.96 -6.32
N ALA A 60 0.58 10.26 -6.34
CA ALA A 60 1.60 11.29 -6.44
C ALA A 60 2.52 11.33 -5.20
N ILE A 61 1.96 11.16 -3.99
CA ILE A 61 2.75 11.08 -2.76
C ILE A 61 3.65 9.84 -2.77
N HIS A 62 3.11 8.68 -3.15
CA HIS A 62 3.91 7.45 -3.26
C HIS A 62 5.07 7.64 -4.25
N SER A 63 4.80 8.18 -5.44
CA SER A 63 5.82 8.43 -6.46
C SER A 63 6.88 9.43 -6.00
N PHE A 64 6.51 10.48 -5.28
CA PHE A 64 7.48 11.43 -4.72
C PHE A 64 8.42 10.75 -3.72
N ILE A 65 7.87 9.90 -2.86
CA ILE A 65 8.63 9.18 -1.83
C ILE A 65 9.54 8.12 -2.46
N GLU A 66 9.06 7.40 -3.48
CA GLU A 66 9.86 6.47 -4.26
C GLU A 66 11.11 7.16 -4.83
N ASN A 67 10.94 8.35 -5.42
CA ASN A 67 12.05 9.13 -5.96
C ASN A 67 12.99 9.71 -4.88
N SER A 68 12.63 9.63 -3.60
CA SER A 68 13.44 10.12 -2.49
C SER A 68 14.21 9.01 -1.76
N SER A 69 14.05 7.74 -2.16
CA SER A 69 14.76 6.65 -1.50
C SER A 69 16.27 6.72 -1.75
N ASP A 70 17.04 6.71 -0.67
CA ASP A 70 18.51 6.65 -0.66
C ASP A 70 18.98 5.25 -0.22
N ASP A 71 20.29 5.08 0.02
CA ASP A 71 20.87 3.81 0.48
C ASP A 71 20.32 3.32 1.85
N GLN A 72 19.54 4.14 2.56
CA GLN A 72 18.93 3.80 3.85
C GLN A 72 17.56 3.14 3.71
N GLY A 73 17.06 2.92 2.49
CA GLY A 73 15.78 2.24 2.30
C GLY A 73 15.53 1.69 0.92
N THR A 74 14.43 0.96 0.79
CA THR A 74 13.93 0.48 -0.50
C THR A 74 12.47 0.87 -0.64
N ALA A 75 12.11 1.58 -1.71
CA ALA A 75 10.74 1.92 -2.05
C ALA A 75 10.08 0.86 -2.95
N GLU A 76 8.74 0.87 -2.97
CA GLU A 76 7.88 0.20 -3.96
C GLU A 76 8.19 -1.29 -4.22
N THR A 77 8.65 -2.01 -3.20
CA THR A 77 9.08 -3.40 -3.36
C THR A 77 7.90 -4.35 -3.25
N ARG A 78 7.70 -5.17 -4.30
CA ARG A 78 6.62 -6.16 -4.36
C ARG A 78 7.07 -7.56 -3.95
N TYR A 79 6.32 -8.14 -3.03
CA TYR A 79 6.53 -9.49 -2.50
C TYR A 79 5.39 -10.41 -2.95
N PHE A 80 5.68 -11.71 -3.05
CA PHE A 80 4.76 -12.75 -3.52
C PHE A 80 4.82 -13.98 -2.61
N ILE A 81 3.68 -14.61 -2.40
CA ILE A 81 3.56 -15.91 -1.77
C ILE A 81 2.58 -16.80 -2.54
N LYS A 82 2.87 -18.08 -2.65
CA LYS A 82 1.93 -19.07 -3.21
C LYS A 82 1.24 -19.83 -2.08
N ARG A 83 -0.10 -19.75 -2.01
CA ARG A 83 -0.93 -20.45 -1.02
C ARG A 83 -2.20 -20.95 -1.69
N MET A 84 -2.60 -22.20 -1.38
CA MET A 84 -3.82 -22.82 -1.93
C MET A 84 -3.92 -22.72 -3.46
N GLY A 85 -2.80 -22.89 -4.17
CA GLY A 85 -2.76 -22.79 -5.64
C GLY A 85 -2.85 -21.36 -6.20
N LYS A 86 -2.96 -20.34 -5.35
CA LYS A 86 -3.05 -18.92 -5.73
C LYS A 86 -1.77 -18.18 -5.38
N THR A 87 -1.37 -17.26 -6.25
CA THR A 87 -0.27 -16.32 -6.02
C THR A 87 -0.83 -15.03 -5.44
N ILE A 88 -0.47 -14.73 -4.20
CA ILE A 88 -0.85 -13.49 -3.52
C ILE A 88 0.35 -12.54 -3.58
N SER A 89 0.11 -11.28 -3.96
CA SER A 89 1.15 -10.24 -3.95
C SER A 89 0.80 -9.08 -3.03
N GLY A 90 1.82 -8.34 -2.62
CA GLY A 90 1.66 -7.09 -1.90
C GLY A 90 2.88 -6.21 -2.15
N GLN A 91 2.64 -4.91 -2.25
CA GLN A 91 3.69 -3.92 -2.46
C GLN A 91 3.86 -3.13 -1.17
N ILE A 92 5.12 -3.03 -0.73
CA ILE A 92 5.51 -2.17 0.38
C ILE A 92 5.89 -0.82 -0.21
N ASP A 93 5.29 0.26 0.31
CA ASP A 93 5.57 1.60 -0.18
C ASP A 93 7.01 2.01 0.13
N TYR A 94 7.44 1.83 1.39
CA TYR A 94 8.82 2.11 1.79
C TYR A 94 9.27 1.22 2.94
N LYS A 95 10.52 0.78 2.88
CA LYS A 95 11.18 0.02 3.93
C LYS A 95 12.51 0.67 4.27
N GLU A 96 12.63 1.16 5.50
CA GLU A 96 13.84 1.80 6.03
C GLU A 96 14.73 0.77 6.74
N TYR A 97 16.04 0.98 6.65
CA TYR A 97 17.07 0.25 7.39
C TYR A 97 17.79 1.25 8.30
N ARG A 98 17.83 0.97 9.61
CA ARG A 98 18.49 1.85 10.58
C ARG A 98 19.37 1.05 11.55
N ASN A 99 20.62 1.47 11.69
CA ASN A 99 21.49 0.94 12.74
C ASN A 99 21.10 1.58 14.08
N ILE A 100 20.75 0.76 15.08
CA ILE A 100 20.48 1.17 16.45
C ILE A 100 21.39 0.36 17.38
N GLY A 101 22.51 0.96 17.77
CA GLY A 101 23.59 0.24 18.44
C GLY A 101 24.21 -0.78 17.49
N ASP A 102 24.30 -2.04 17.93
CA ASP A 102 24.81 -3.17 17.13
C ASP A 102 23.70 -3.86 16.30
N ASP A 103 22.44 -3.43 16.46
CA ASP A 103 21.29 -4.03 15.77
C ASP A 103 20.90 -3.24 14.51
N LEU A 104 20.49 -3.96 13.47
CA LEU A 104 19.90 -3.39 12.26
C LEU A 104 18.37 -3.51 12.31
N TRP A 105 17.70 -2.37 12.46
CA TRP A 105 16.25 -2.25 12.51
C TRP A 105 15.67 -2.07 11.12
N HIS A 106 14.55 -2.73 10.87
CA HIS A 106 13.81 -2.66 9.61
C HIS A 106 12.39 -2.17 9.88
N THR A 107 12.01 -1.06 9.27
CA THR A 107 10.68 -0.46 9.44
C THR A 107 9.95 -0.44 8.11
N ILE A 108 8.71 -0.94 8.09
CA ILE A 108 7.82 -0.78 6.94
C ILE A 108 6.94 0.44 7.17
N TYR A 109 6.92 1.34 6.20
CA TYR A 109 6.02 2.48 6.14
C TYR A 109 4.95 2.25 5.07
N ASP A 110 3.70 2.53 5.44
CA ASP A 110 2.55 2.54 4.53
C ASP A 110 1.91 3.93 4.57
N TRP A 111 1.84 4.58 3.41
CA TRP A 111 1.34 5.95 3.28
C TRP A 111 -0.15 5.92 2.98
N LYS A 112 -0.90 6.77 3.69
CA LYS A 112 -2.35 6.85 3.52
C LYS A 112 -2.77 8.29 3.32
N VAL A 113 -3.56 8.54 2.27
CA VAL A 113 -4.31 9.79 2.14
C VAL A 113 -5.73 9.52 2.58
N THR A 114 -6.21 10.24 3.60
CA THR A 114 -7.57 10.06 4.12
C THR A 114 -8.21 11.38 4.55
N SER A 115 -9.55 11.44 4.59
CA SER A 115 -10.24 12.62 5.09
C SER A 115 -10.01 12.80 6.59
N ALA A 116 -9.90 14.04 7.05
CA ALA A 116 -9.80 14.40 8.46
C ALA A 116 -10.97 13.82 9.25
N TRP A 117 -12.19 13.87 8.70
CA TRP A 117 -13.36 13.23 9.28
C TRP A 117 -13.21 11.72 9.48
N SER A 118 -12.67 11.01 8.48
CA SER A 118 -12.40 9.57 8.61
C SER A 118 -11.35 9.30 9.69
N ALA A 119 -10.35 10.16 9.84
CA ALA A 119 -9.32 10.03 10.87
C ALA A 119 -9.89 10.32 12.27
N LEU A 120 -10.75 11.33 12.42
CA LEU A 120 -11.43 11.64 13.70
C LEU A 120 -12.29 10.47 14.18
N ASN A 121 -13.00 9.80 13.27
CA ASN A 121 -13.78 8.61 13.60
C ASN A 121 -12.93 7.35 13.81
N ASN A 122 -11.66 7.36 13.42
CA ASN A 122 -10.73 6.24 13.56
C ASN A 122 -9.40 6.74 14.15
N PRO A 123 -9.39 7.23 15.42
CA PRO A 123 -8.23 7.92 16.00
C PRO A 123 -6.99 7.03 16.15
N LYS A 124 -7.15 5.71 16.07
CA LYS A 124 -6.06 4.72 16.08
C LYS A 124 -5.72 4.17 14.68
N GLY A 125 -6.19 4.83 13.63
CA GLY A 125 -6.18 4.31 12.27
C GLY A 125 -7.24 3.24 12.03
N LYS A 126 -7.44 2.88 10.76
CA LYS A 126 -8.43 1.88 10.36
C LYS A 126 -7.86 0.47 10.50
N GLN A 127 -8.70 -0.50 10.86
CA GLN A 127 -8.29 -1.91 10.99
C GLN A 127 -7.65 -2.44 9.71
N GLU A 128 -8.21 -2.10 8.55
CA GLU A 128 -7.70 -2.46 7.23
C GLU A 128 -6.25 -2.01 6.98
N TRP A 129 -5.79 -0.91 7.60
CA TRP A 129 -4.39 -0.47 7.48
C TRP A 129 -3.45 -1.36 8.30
N HIS A 130 -3.87 -1.73 9.51
CA HIS A 130 -3.14 -2.67 10.35
C HIS A 130 -3.05 -4.05 9.69
N ASP A 131 -4.16 -4.53 9.13
CA ASP A 131 -4.22 -5.82 8.43
C ASP A 131 -3.32 -5.82 7.19
N GLN A 132 -3.31 -4.72 6.42
CA GLN A 132 -2.43 -4.56 5.27
C GLN A 132 -0.95 -4.67 5.68
N LEU A 133 -0.49 -3.88 6.65
CA LEU A 133 0.91 -3.90 7.10
C LEU A 133 1.33 -5.27 7.66
N ASN A 134 0.46 -5.94 8.41
CA ASN A 134 0.72 -7.29 8.93
C ASN A 134 0.90 -8.33 7.81
N LEU A 135 0.05 -8.28 6.78
CA LEU A 135 0.17 -9.16 5.62
C LEU A 135 1.40 -8.84 4.77
N LEU A 136 1.74 -7.56 4.60
CA LEU A 136 2.98 -7.16 3.91
C LEU A 136 4.22 -7.68 4.64
N LYS A 137 4.25 -7.59 5.97
CA LYS A 137 5.30 -8.21 6.80
C LYS A 137 5.36 -9.72 6.58
N LEU A 138 4.23 -10.41 6.58
CA LEU A 138 4.17 -11.85 6.32
C LEU A 138 4.74 -12.21 4.94
N LEU A 139 4.39 -11.45 3.89
CA LEU A 139 4.92 -11.66 2.54
C LEU A 139 6.43 -11.44 2.48
N HIS A 140 6.90 -10.35 3.10
CA HIS A 140 8.33 -10.07 3.23
C HIS A 140 9.07 -11.24 3.89
N ASP A 141 8.59 -11.67 5.06
CA ASP A 141 9.22 -12.70 5.87
C ASP A 141 9.21 -14.07 5.15
N ASN A 142 8.16 -14.41 4.40
CA ASN A 142 8.09 -15.65 3.62
C ASN A 142 9.04 -15.68 2.42
N GLN A 143 9.39 -14.51 1.86
CA GLN A 143 10.37 -14.45 0.76
C GLN A 143 11.82 -14.51 1.24
N GLN A 144 12.07 -14.30 2.54
CA GLN A 144 13.40 -14.47 3.11
C GLN A 144 13.72 -15.96 3.29
N ASN A 145 14.97 -16.34 3.01
CA ASN A 145 15.43 -17.70 3.28
C ASN A 145 15.34 -17.99 4.80
N PRO A 146 14.77 -19.13 5.24
CA PRO A 146 14.64 -19.47 6.66
C PRO A 146 15.96 -19.40 7.45
N MET A 147 17.10 -19.73 6.83
CA MET A 147 18.42 -19.61 7.47
C MET A 147 18.87 -18.15 7.65
N LYS A 148 18.37 -17.22 6.83
CA LYS A 148 18.67 -15.78 6.92
C LYS A 148 17.74 -15.04 7.89
N MET A 149 16.62 -15.64 8.33
CA MET A 149 15.73 -15.08 9.37
C MET A 149 16.28 -15.23 10.80
N LEU A 150 17.30 -16.08 11.00
CA LEU A 150 17.95 -16.28 12.30
C LEU A 150 18.95 -15.17 12.65
N THR A 151 19.41 -14.39 11.67
CA THR A 151 20.21 -13.19 11.94
C THR A 151 19.24 -12.04 12.26
N VAL A 152 19.34 -11.47 13.45
CA VAL A 152 18.51 -10.35 13.96
C VAL A 152 18.34 -9.24 12.91
N ALA A 153 19.39 -9.00 12.13
CA ALA A 153 19.52 -7.96 11.11
C ALA A 153 18.61 -8.05 9.86
N ARG A 154 17.50 -8.80 9.87
CA ARG A 154 16.57 -8.84 8.72
C ARG A 154 15.09 -8.89 9.09
N ARG A 155 14.76 -8.93 10.38
CA ARG A 155 13.36 -8.98 10.82
C ARG A 155 12.75 -7.59 10.79
N ILE A 156 11.55 -7.48 10.24
CA ILE A 156 10.76 -6.25 10.37
C ILE A 156 10.46 -6.05 11.85
N THR A 157 10.95 -4.93 12.37
CA THR A 157 10.85 -4.56 13.78
C THR A 157 9.63 -3.68 14.01
N ASP A 158 9.39 -2.73 13.09
CA ASP A 158 8.28 -1.79 13.20
C ASP A 158 7.42 -1.76 11.93
N LEU A 159 6.13 -1.48 12.16
CA LEU A 159 5.13 -1.24 11.13
C LEU A 159 4.51 0.13 11.42
N VAL A 160 4.63 1.05 10.47
CA VAL A 160 4.23 2.44 10.66
C VAL A 160 3.27 2.85 9.55
N VAL A 161 2.09 3.33 9.94
CA VAL A 161 1.19 4.04 9.03
C VAL A 161 1.50 5.52 9.12
N VAL A 162 1.75 6.17 7.98
CA VAL A 162 1.84 7.63 7.92
C VAL A 162 0.67 8.16 7.12
N ALA A 163 -0.18 8.93 7.80
CA ALA A 163 -1.42 9.42 7.20
C ALA A 163 -1.36 10.92 6.91
N PHE A 164 -1.60 11.28 5.65
CA PHE A 164 -1.88 12.65 5.22
C PHE A 164 -3.38 12.90 5.31
N TYR A 165 -3.76 13.82 6.20
CA TYR A 165 -5.16 14.19 6.40
C TYR A 165 -5.53 15.33 5.47
N ARG A 166 -6.59 15.12 4.69
CA ARG A 166 -7.23 16.17 3.90
C ARG A 166 -8.48 16.66 4.61
N ASP A 167 -8.62 17.96 4.73
CA ASP A 167 -9.86 18.57 5.20
C ASP A 167 -10.52 19.32 4.03
N TRP A 168 -11.75 18.91 3.72
CA TRP A 168 -12.59 19.61 2.76
C TRP A 168 -14.00 19.62 3.34
N SER A 169 -14.31 20.68 4.09
CA SER A 169 -15.69 21.08 4.32
C SER A 169 -16.07 21.99 3.15
N LEU A 170 -17.07 21.57 2.37
CA LEU A 170 -17.87 22.53 1.63
C LEU A 170 -18.67 23.27 2.71
N ASN A 171 -18.26 24.49 3.03
CA ASN A 171 -19.17 25.45 3.67
C ASN A 171 -20.23 25.87 2.65
#